data_AF-A0A6F9IVC8-F1
#
_entry.id   AF-A0A6F9IVC8-F1
#
_cell.length_a   1.000
_cell.length_b   1.000
_cell.length_c   1.000
_cell.angle_alpha   90.00
_cell.angle_beta   90.00
_cell.angle_gamma   90.00
#
_symmetry.space_group_name_H-M   'P 1'
#
loop_
_entity.id
_entity.type
_entity.pdbx_description
1 polymer ?
#
loop_
_entity_poly.entity_id
_entity_poly.type
_entity_poly.pdbx_seq_one_letter_code
_entity_poly.pdbx_strand_id
1 'polypeptide(L)'
;MALDEKIISYTENPSRELLSVASRTNIALNELDFHLLAFSTQYCLENTEWIKIAEKDLTLFEKDEVFLKEDLQIKQEYKIEIFHQTRQDKTANAIKLIANKNLTKIVAQINFNELKYHEKLAFELLQIIYKKMLKLKFLIGIRIFDFKKELIRICNEHKKNTLNKTLQINVAKGVEPIQSQDEALVLLYKEKAKDYTIDEKRSGIIAVDENEVVLRYNKFKQGKEGKDLNLHTLKVIDANQNKIKFNCSSLAFKTVEYEDYTEYLALKKGYVVEDQDKFDIANLLEFNNKVDFKNIGIIRAGLDKNVKINIKFISDMQDAVNSGVGIECEELNITGSVGSNTNLKATRMRVEGTTHTKSKIYAKEAYIKTHRGFAQADKLNIDLLEGGNIKAKEVRIKKSLGGVIEADRIYIEQLESNNSCVFYNNVVIERFEGENNKFHTKIKKMDKDYDQELLKIKNEISSLHYKISKLKQYILSNKNNVLDIEKKVLELKNQGQNIPSQYEKFLKNFSIQNANLNKLQNQEKELLEYRKKIHDELLALEEDLFKAKFINKSGKWSDMNEIRFSLLEPKEDIFYSSSTKESAKFIALKKIIQNNQEYIEIDKKLDYEEKDIEWLLPSKE
;
A
#
# COMPACT_ATOMS: atom_id res chain seq x y z
N MET A 1 -33.49 12.17 -62.29
CA MET A 1 -32.75 12.77 -63.42
C MET A 1 -31.31 12.38 -63.26
N ALA A 2 -30.70 11.77 -64.28
CA ALA A 2 -29.26 11.50 -64.29
C ALA A 2 -28.54 12.78 -64.74
N LEU A 3 -27.29 13.01 -64.32
CA LEU A 3 -26.43 13.92 -65.08
C LEU A 3 -26.20 13.29 -66.46
N ASP A 4 -26.83 13.85 -67.49
CA ASP A 4 -26.68 13.37 -68.88
C ASP A 4 -25.33 13.78 -69.49
N GLU A 5 -24.63 14.76 -68.91
CA GLU A 5 -23.27 15.17 -69.29
C GLU A 5 -22.32 15.26 -68.10
N LYS A 6 -21.05 14.91 -68.33
CA LYS A 6 -19.98 15.03 -67.35
C LYS A 6 -19.59 16.50 -67.18
N ILE A 7 -19.63 17.01 -65.94
CA ILE A 7 -19.31 18.41 -65.67
C ILE A 7 -17.84 18.53 -65.28
N ILE A 8 -17.05 19.23 -66.09
CA ILE A 8 -15.65 19.57 -65.76
C ILE A 8 -15.63 20.99 -65.19
N SER A 9 -14.98 21.17 -64.04
CA SER A 9 -14.84 22.47 -63.37
C SER A 9 -13.42 22.68 -62.84
N TYR A 10 -12.99 23.94 -62.78
CA TYR A 10 -11.76 24.39 -62.13
C TYR A 10 -12.15 25.15 -60.87
N THR A 11 -11.64 24.71 -59.72
CA THR A 11 -12.07 25.25 -58.43
C THR A 11 -10.98 25.12 -57.39
N GLU A 12 -10.91 26.08 -56.47
CA GLU A 12 -10.08 25.98 -55.26
C GLU A 12 -10.79 25.19 -54.15
N ASN A 13 -12.10 24.96 -54.28
CA ASN A 13 -12.92 24.27 -53.28
C ASN A 13 -13.94 23.32 -53.92
N PRO A 14 -13.56 22.04 -54.15
CA PRO A 14 -14.45 21.03 -54.74
C PRO A 14 -15.79 20.86 -54.02
N SER A 15 -15.81 20.98 -52.69
CA SER A 15 -17.04 20.85 -51.90
C SER A 15 -18.04 21.98 -52.18
N ARG A 16 -17.54 23.21 -52.37
CA ARG A 16 -18.36 24.37 -52.74
C ARG A 16 -18.90 24.22 -54.17
N GLU A 17 -18.07 23.69 -55.06
CA GLU A 17 -18.46 23.43 -56.45
C GLU A 17 -19.57 22.37 -56.53
N LEU A 18 -19.43 21.26 -55.80
CA LEU A 18 -20.48 20.23 -55.69
C LEU A 18 -21.81 20.80 -55.19
N LEU A 19 -21.77 21.70 -54.20
CA LEU A 19 -22.98 22.38 -53.69
C LEU A 19 -23.63 23.24 -54.77
N SER A 20 -22.83 24.00 -55.53
CA SER A 20 -23.33 24.79 -56.67
C SER A 20 -23.98 23.89 -57.73
N VAL A 21 -23.36 22.75 -58.04
CA VAL A 21 -23.90 21.78 -58.99
C VAL A 21 -25.20 21.14 -58.48
N ALA A 22 -25.27 20.76 -57.20
CA ALA A 22 -26.49 20.23 -56.59
C ALA A 22 -27.66 21.21 -56.72
N SER A 23 -27.43 22.49 -56.38
CA SER A 23 -28.46 23.53 -56.44
C SER A 23 -28.98 23.79 -57.85
N ARG A 24 -28.13 23.73 -58.89
CA ARG A 24 -28.55 23.99 -60.28
C ARG A 24 -29.14 22.78 -61.01
N THR A 25 -28.86 21.55 -60.54
CA THR A 25 -29.30 20.30 -61.18
C THR A 25 -30.43 19.59 -60.45
N ASN A 26 -30.82 20.07 -59.25
CA ASN A 26 -31.82 19.45 -58.37
C ASN A 26 -31.48 17.98 -57.99
N ILE A 27 -30.19 17.65 -57.99
CA ILE A 27 -29.66 16.36 -57.52
C ILE A 27 -29.16 16.56 -56.08
N ALA A 28 -29.47 15.62 -55.19
CA ALA A 28 -29.07 15.72 -53.80
C ALA A 28 -27.52 15.66 -53.67
N LEU A 29 -26.95 16.46 -52.77
CA LEU A 29 -25.49 16.58 -52.61
C LEU A 29 -24.80 15.24 -52.30
N ASN A 30 -25.50 14.33 -51.60
CA ASN A 30 -25.02 12.98 -51.28
C ASN A 30 -25.00 12.03 -52.48
N GLU A 31 -25.64 12.41 -53.58
CA GLU A 31 -25.62 11.68 -54.86
C GLU A 31 -24.58 12.24 -55.83
N LEU A 32 -23.86 13.32 -55.50
CA LEU A 32 -22.79 13.86 -56.33
C LEU A 32 -21.43 13.46 -55.76
N ASP A 33 -20.53 13.03 -56.63
CA ASP A 33 -19.10 12.87 -56.33
C ASP A 33 -18.25 13.38 -57.49
N PHE A 34 -16.94 13.45 -57.30
CA PHE A 34 -16.03 14.00 -58.31
C PHE A 34 -14.76 13.17 -58.47
N HIS A 35 -14.18 13.15 -59.67
CA HIS A 35 -12.81 12.73 -59.90
C HIS A 35 -11.90 13.95 -59.93
N LEU A 36 -10.79 13.92 -59.17
CA LEU A 36 -9.68 14.84 -59.36
C LEU A 36 -8.92 14.44 -60.64
N LEU A 37 -8.92 15.32 -61.64
CA LEU A 37 -8.23 15.09 -62.91
C LEU A 37 -6.81 15.65 -62.91
N ALA A 38 -6.64 16.84 -62.34
CA ALA A 38 -5.36 17.51 -62.20
C ALA A 38 -5.45 18.56 -61.09
N PHE A 39 -4.29 19.03 -60.63
CA PHE A 39 -4.20 20.16 -59.72
C PHE A 39 -3.02 21.05 -60.13
N SER A 40 -3.16 22.36 -59.92
CA SER A 40 -2.14 23.36 -60.16
C SER A 40 -1.77 24.00 -58.84
N THR A 41 -0.48 24.00 -58.50
CA THR A 41 0.02 24.56 -57.25
C THR A 41 0.74 25.88 -57.51
N GLN A 42 0.44 26.89 -56.71
CA GLN A 42 1.19 28.13 -56.65
C GLN A 42 1.62 28.37 -55.20
N TYR A 43 2.81 28.94 -55.02
CA TYR A 43 3.30 29.33 -53.69
C TYR A 43 3.85 30.74 -53.71
N CYS A 44 3.89 31.35 -52.53
CA CYS A 44 4.47 32.66 -52.29
C CYS A 44 5.38 32.56 -51.06
N LEU A 45 6.52 33.25 -51.12
CA LEU A 45 7.44 33.51 -50.02
C LEU A 45 7.67 35.02 -49.99
N GLU A 46 7.87 35.61 -48.82
CA GLU A 46 8.24 37.02 -48.62
C GLU A 46 7.24 38.03 -49.23
N ASN A 47 5.96 37.64 -49.36
CA ASN A 47 4.91 38.43 -50.01
C ASN A 47 5.22 38.86 -51.46
N THR A 48 6.08 38.10 -52.16
CA THR A 48 6.35 38.30 -53.59
C THR A 48 5.21 37.79 -54.48
N GLU A 49 5.36 37.88 -55.80
CA GLU A 49 4.42 37.31 -56.75
C GLU A 49 4.21 35.79 -56.55
N TRP A 50 3.01 35.30 -56.89
CA TRP A 50 2.68 33.87 -56.83
C TRP A 50 3.42 33.08 -57.91
N ILE A 51 4.27 32.15 -57.49
CA ILE A 51 5.07 31.31 -58.40
C ILE A 51 4.36 29.99 -58.62
N LYS A 52 4.12 29.64 -59.90
CA LYS A 52 3.57 28.33 -60.27
C LYS A 52 4.67 27.27 -60.20
N ILE A 53 4.38 26.16 -59.53
CA ILE A 53 5.31 25.04 -59.36
C ILE A 53 4.75 23.77 -60.00
N ALA A 54 5.60 23.02 -60.69
CA ALA A 54 5.22 21.75 -61.30
C ALA A 54 5.12 20.63 -60.24
N GLU A 55 4.28 19.63 -60.48
CA GLU A 55 4.04 18.55 -59.51
C GLU A 55 5.33 17.80 -59.11
N LYS A 56 6.26 17.60 -60.06
CA LYS A 56 7.55 16.96 -59.83
C LYS A 56 8.47 17.72 -58.87
N ASP A 57 8.27 19.03 -58.74
CA ASP A 57 9.11 19.93 -57.96
C ASP A 57 8.51 20.22 -56.57
N LEU A 58 7.33 19.67 -56.26
CA LEU A 58 6.68 19.80 -54.93
C LEU A 58 7.50 19.20 -53.79
N THR A 59 8.49 18.36 -54.09
CA THR A 59 9.48 17.86 -53.13
C THR A 59 10.26 18.99 -52.45
N LEU A 60 10.25 20.20 -53.00
CA LEU A 60 10.74 21.41 -52.34
C LEU A 60 10.17 21.55 -50.91
N PHE A 61 8.87 21.29 -50.73
CA PHE A 61 8.19 21.43 -49.45
C PHE A 61 8.49 20.26 -48.48
N GLU A 62 9.13 19.19 -48.93
CA GLU A 62 9.55 18.08 -48.06
C GLU A 62 10.74 18.47 -47.17
N LYS A 63 11.43 19.58 -47.47
CA LYS A 63 12.46 20.15 -46.61
C LYS A 63 11.82 20.96 -45.48
N ASP A 64 12.07 20.55 -44.23
CA ASP A 64 11.51 21.23 -43.05
C ASP A 64 11.89 22.71 -43.00
N GLU A 65 13.12 23.06 -43.39
CA GLU A 65 13.62 24.46 -43.49
C GLU A 65 12.75 25.35 -44.38
N VAL A 66 12.20 24.79 -45.46
CA VAL A 66 11.32 25.52 -46.40
C VAL A 66 9.90 25.54 -45.85
N PHE A 67 9.40 24.40 -45.38
CA PHE A 67 8.03 24.28 -44.90
C PHE A 67 7.78 25.15 -43.66
N LEU A 68 8.77 25.30 -42.78
CA LEU A 68 8.65 26.08 -41.54
C LEU A 68 8.66 27.59 -41.74
N LYS A 69 9.09 28.13 -42.90
CA LYS A 69 9.12 29.59 -43.16
C LYS A 69 7.78 30.27 -42.88
N GLU A 70 7.76 31.31 -42.04
CA GLU A 70 6.50 31.93 -41.54
C GLU A 70 5.61 32.52 -42.64
N ASP A 71 6.23 33.01 -43.69
CA ASP A 71 5.63 33.68 -44.84
C ASP A 71 5.22 32.71 -45.97
N LEU A 72 5.44 31.40 -45.80
CA LEU A 72 5.06 30.40 -46.79
C LEU A 72 3.54 30.33 -46.94
N GLN A 73 3.06 30.69 -48.12
CA GLN A 73 1.67 30.48 -48.53
C GLN A 73 1.61 29.55 -49.73
N ILE A 74 0.65 28.62 -49.72
CA ILE A 74 0.41 27.70 -50.83
C ILE A 74 -1.08 27.74 -51.16
N LYS A 75 -1.39 27.87 -52.45
CA LYS A 75 -2.75 27.72 -52.96
C LYS A 75 -2.79 26.70 -54.10
N GLN A 76 -3.91 26.02 -54.20
CA GLN A 76 -4.13 24.99 -55.22
C GLN A 76 -5.47 25.19 -55.90
N GLU A 77 -5.44 25.09 -57.23
CA GLU A 77 -6.63 25.00 -58.06
C GLU A 77 -6.76 23.56 -58.57
N TYR A 78 -7.96 23.00 -58.47
CA TYR A 78 -8.26 21.62 -58.79
C TYR A 78 -9.15 21.55 -60.03
N LYS A 79 -8.73 20.76 -61.01
CA LYS A 79 -9.55 20.36 -62.15
C LYS A 79 -10.31 19.10 -61.76
N ILE A 80 -11.63 19.19 -61.63
CA ILE A 80 -12.49 18.10 -61.20
C ILE A 80 -13.52 17.72 -62.28
N GLU A 81 -13.87 16.44 -62.34
CA GLU A 81 -14.98 15.90 -63.14
C GLU A 81 -16.08 15.45 -62.19
N ILE A 82 -17.22 16.14 -62.17
CA ILE A 82 -18.36 15.84 -61.30
C ILE A 82 -19.30 14.87 -62.02
N PHE A 83 -19.77 13.87 -61.29
CA PHE A 83 -20.65 12.83 -61.80
C PHE A 83 -21.74 12.44 -60.79
N HIS A 84 -22.82 11.85 -61.30
CA HIS A 84 -23.92 11.31 -60.48
C HIS A 84 -23.55 9.91 -59.96
N GLN A 85 -23.37 9.79 -58.65
CA GLN A 85 -23.05 8.56 -57.95
C GLN A 85 -24.34 7.78 -57.65
N THR A 86 -24.71 6.83 -58.52
CA THR A 86 -25.93 6.01 -58.37
C THR A 86 -25.76 4.75 -57.52
N ARG A 87 -24.52 4.41 -57.11
CA ARG A 87 -24.19 3.23 -56.27
C ARG A 87 -23.17 3.59 -55.19
N GLN A 88 -23.26 2.96 -54.03
CA GLN A 88 -22.27 3.10 -52.96
C GLN A 88 -20.90 2.60 -53.42
N ASP A 89 -19.87 3.44 -53.24
CA ASP A 89 -18.48 3.11 -53.51
C ASP A 89 -17.92 2.23 -52.36
N LYS A 90 -17.86 0.92 -52.59
CA LYS A 90 -17.32 -0.05 -51.63
C LYS A 90 -15.84 0.20 -51.32
N THR A 91 -15.07 0.66 -52.30
CA THR A 91 -13.64 0.98 -52.13
C THR A 91 -13.47 2.20 -51.23
N ALA A 92 -14.35 3.20 -51.33
CA ALA A 92 -14.31 4.38 -50.48
C ALA A 92 -14.60 4.09 -49.00
N ASN A 93 -15.41 3.06 -48.71
CA ASN A 93 -15.73 2.62 -47.35
C ASN A 93 -14.58 1.87 -46.67
N ALA A 94 -13.75 1.18 -47.46
CA ALA A 94 -12.57 0.47 -46.98
C ALA A 94 -11.42 1.40 -46.52
N ILE A 95 -11.49 2.71 -46.82
CA ILE A 95 -10.43 3.69 -46.50
C ILE A 95 -10.91 4.70 -45.46
N LYS A 96 -10.12 4.90 -44.41
CA LYS A 96 -10.29 5.99 -43.42
C LYS A 96 -9.03 6.85 -43.38
N LEU A 97 -9.18 8.16 -43.32
CA LEU A 97 -8.07 9.08 -43.03
C LEU A 97 -8.12 9.47 -41.56
N ILE A 98 -6.95 9.40 -40.90
CA ILE A 98 -6.77 9.74 -39.49
C ILE A 98 -5.65 10.76 -39.41
N ALA A 99 -5.91 11.90 -38.75
CA ALA A 99 -4.90 12.90 -38.43
C ALA A 99 -4.58 12.86 -36.92
N ASN A 100 -3.34 13.19 -36.53
CA ASN A 100 -3.00 13.38 -35.11
C ASN A 100 -3.56 14.72 -34.58
N LYS A 101 -3.53 14.92 -33.26
CA LYS A 101 -4.10 16.11 -32.58
C LYS A 101 -3.59 17.44 -33.16
N ASN A 102 -2.32 17.49 -33.54
CA ASN A 102 -1.67 18.70 -34.05
C ASN A 102 -1.77 18.83 -35.59
N LEU A 103 -2.45 17.91 -36.28
CA LEU A 103 -2.58 17.89 -37.75
C LEU A 103 -1.24 17.85 -38.50
N THR A 104 -0.17 17.39 -37.87
CA THR A 104 1.18 17.22 -38.43
C THR A 104 1.39 15.84 -39.05
N LYS A 105 0.40 14.94 -38.99
CA LYS A 105 0.50 13.62 -39.61
C LYS A 105 -0.86 13.13 -40.07
N ILE A 106 -0.98 12.71 -41.33
CA ILE A 106 -2.15 12.05 -41.88
C ILE A 106 -1.80 10.60 -42.23
N VAL A 107 -2.62 9.68 -41.78
CA VAL A 107 -2.51 8.24 -42.04
C VAL A 107 -3.77 7.75 -42.75
N ALA A 108 -3.59 7.01 -43.84
CA ALA A 108 -4.65 6.25 -44.48
C ALA A 108 -4.69 4.84 -43.90
N GLN A 109 -5.81 4.50 -43.27
CA GLN A 109 -6.12 3.15 -42.84
C GLN A 109 -6.96 2.47 -43.92
N ILE A 110 -6.41 1.43 -44.56
CA ILE A 110 -7.00 0.74 -45.71
C ILE A 110 -7.30 -0.71 -45.32
N ASN A 111 -8.56 -1.10 -45.37
CA ASN A 111 -9.00 -2.48 -45.11
C ASN A 111 -8.92 -3.33 -46.38
N PHE A 112 -7.85 -4.11 -46.54
CA PHE A 112 -7.68 -4.95 -47.72
C PHE A 112 -8.58 -6.21 -47.74
N ASN A 113 -9.29 -6.54 -46.65
CA ASN A 113 -10.27 -7.63 -46.66
C ASN A 113 -11.44 -7.36 -47.61
N GLU A 114 -11.77 -6.09 -47.79
CA GLU A 114 -12.93 -5.64 -48.56
C GLU A 114 -12.55 -5.31 -50.01
N LEU A 115 -11.26 -5.37 -50.35
CA LEU A 115 -10.71 -4.96 -51.63
C LEU A 115 -10.29 -6.18 -52.45
N LYS A 116 -10.71 -6.22 -53.71
CA LYS A 116 -10.22 -7.21 -54.69
C LYS A 116 -9.14 -6.57 -55.54
N TYR A 117 -8.09 -7.32 -55.86
CA TYR A 117 -7.07 -6.83 -56.79
C TYR A 117 -7.63 -6.63 -58.20
N HIS A 118 -7.27 -5.50 -58.81
CA HIS A 118 -7.37 -5.24 -60.24
C HIS A 118 -6.31 -4.18 -60.63
N GLU A 119 -6.01 -4.04 -61.92
CA GLU A 119 -4.89 -3.21 -62.40
C GLU A 119 -5.00 -1.72 -62.00
N LYS A 120 -6.21 -1.21 -61.84
CA LYS A 120 -6.49 0.19 -61.49
C LYS A 120 -6.59 0.46 -59.98
N LEU A 121 -6.42 -0.54 -59.12
CA LEU A 121 -6.66 -0.42 -57.68
C LEU A 121 -5.81 0.68 -57.04
N ALA A 122 -4.52 0.75 -57.36
CA ALA A 122 -3.63 1.78 -56.80
C ALA A 122 -4.08 3.21 -57.17
N PHE A 123 -4.57 3.41 -58.41
CA PHE A 123 -5.10 4.68 -58.86
C PHE A 123 -6.43 5.03 -58.17
N GLU A 124 -7.32 4.04 -57.99
CA GLU A 124 -8.58 4.24 -57.27
C GLU A 124 -8.35 4.60 -55.79
N LEU A 125 -7.44 3.89 -55.10
CA LEU A 125 -7.08 4.19 -53.72
C LEU A 125 -6.48 5.59 -53.60
N LEU A 126 -5.57 5.96 -54.51
CA LEU A 126 -4.99 7.30 -54.55
C LEU A 126 -6.08 8.36 -54.74
N GLN A 127 -7.00 8.13 -55.68
CA GLN A 127 -8.10 9.05 -55.96
C GLN A 127 -9.01 9.23 -54.75
N ILE A 128 -9.38 8.15 -54.07
CA ILE A 128 -10.22 8.21 -52.87
C ILE A 128 -9.50 8.93 -51.73
N ILE A 129 -8.20 8.65 -51.52
CA ILE A 129 -7.39 9.32 -50.50
C ILE A 129 -7.34 10.83 -50.76
N TYR A 130 -7.06 11.24 -52.00
CA TYR A 130 -7.04 12.66 -52.38
C TYR A 130 -8.41 13.33 -52.25
N LYS A 131 -9.51 12.67 -52.65
CA LYS A 131 -10.86 13.20 -52.39
C LYS A 131 -11.10 13.43 -50.90
N LYS A 132 -10.72 12.47 -50.05
CA LYS A 132 -10.87 12.60 -48.58
C LYS A 132 -9.98 13.71 -48.01
N MET A 133 -8.76 13.87 -48.52
CA MET A 133 -7.88 14.99 -48.15
C MET A 133 -8.51 16.36 -48.51
N LEU A 134 -9.03 16.50 -49.73
CA LEU A 134 -9.71 17.72 -50.20
C LEU A 134 -10.95 18.05 -49.36
N LYS A 135 -11.76 17.04 -49.00
CA LYS A 135 -12.91 17.21 -48.10
C LYS A 135 -12.51 17.74 -46.73
N LEU A 136 -11.30 17.40 -46.26
CA LEU A 136 -10.70 17.88 -45.02
C LEU A 136 -9.85 19.15 -45.21
N LYS A 137 -9.85 19.74 -46.41
CA LYS A 137 -9.12 20.96 -46.80
C LYS A 137 -7.59 20.84 -46.81
N PHE A 138 -7.04 19.62 -46.87
CA PHE A 138 -5.60 19.42 -47.03
C PHE A 138 -5.15 19.61 -48.48
N LEU A 139 -3.93 20.15 -48.63
CA LEU A 139 -3.27 20.33 -49.93
C LEU A 139 -2.82 18.97 -50.50
N ILE A 140 -2.96 18.78 -51.81
CA ILE A 140 -2.62 17.56 -52.52
C ILE A 140 -1.16 17.60 -53.00
N GLY A 141 -0.42 16.52 -52.80
CA GLY A 141 0.97 16.42 -53.26
C GLY A 141 1.99 17.21 -52.42
N ILE A 142 1.55 17.85 -51.33
CA ILE A 142 2.42 18.58 -50.41
C ILE A 142 2.78 17.67 -49.23
N ARG A 143 4.08 17.61 -48.87
CA ARG A 143 4.60 16.83 -47.72
C ARG A 143 4.23 15.33 -47.76
N ILE A 144 4.15 14.74 -48.96
CA ILE A 144 3.73 13.34 -49.14
C ILE A 144 4.89 12.32 -49.15
N PHE A 145 6.15 12.76 -49.37
CA PHE A 145 7.32 11.90 -49.37
C PHE A 145 7.13 10.68 -50.30
N ASP A 146 7.45 9.47 -49.82
CA ASP A 146 7.32 8.23 -50.60
C ASP A 146 5.90 7.62 -50.61
N PHE A 147 4.87 8.32 -50.13
CA PHE A 147 3.50 7.82 -50.03
C PHE A 147 3.01 7.11 -51.31
N LYS A 148 3.18 7.74 -52.48
CA LYS A 148 2.74 7.16 -53.76
C LYS A 148 3.46 5.84 -54.07
N LYS A 149 4.77 5.77 -53.81
CA LYS A 149 5.57 4.55 -54.04
C LYS A 149 5.16 3.45 -53.07
N GLU A 150 4.93 3.81 -51.80
CA GLU A 150 4.47 2.87 -50.77
C GLU A 150 3.09 2.29 -51.10
N LEU A 151 2.15 3.12 -51.55
CA LEU A 151 0.83 2.68 -51.99
C LEU A 151 0.92 1.69 -53.16
N ILE A 152 1.74 1.97 -54.17
CA ILE A 152 1.98 1.05 -55.30
C ILE A 152 2.60 -0.26 -54.81
N ARG A 153 3.58 -0.19 -53.90
CA ARG A 153 4.22 -1.39 -53.33
C ARG A 153 3.20 -2.29 -52.63
N ILE A 154 2.36 -1.72 -51.78
CA ILE A 154 1.33 -2.46 -51.04
C ILE A 154 0.29 -3.07 -51.99
N CYS A 155 -0.14 -2.34 -53.02
CA CYS A 155 -1.04 -2.91 -54.04
C CYS A 155 -0.38 -4.06 -54.83
N ASN A 156 0.91 -3.97 -55.13
CA ASN A 156 1.66 -5.04 -55.77
C ASN A 156 1.87 -6.25 -54.84
N GLU A 157 2.02 -6.03 -53.53
CA GLU A 157 2.02 -7.10 -52.53
C GLU A 157 0.66 -7.80 -52.49
N HIS A 158 -0.45 -7.04 -52.47
CA HIS A 158 -1.81 -7.57 -52.53
C HIS A 158 -2.09 -8.38 -53.80
N LYS A 159 -1.47 -8.00 -54.94
CA LYS A 159 -1.49 -8.79 -56.18
C LYS A 159 -0.86 -10.17 -56.01
N LYS A 160 0.32 -10.21 -55.39
CA LYS A 160 1.11 -11.45 -55.23
C LYS A 160 0.46 -12.37 -54.22
N ASN A 161 0.06 -11.82 -53.07
CA ASN A 161 -0.60 -12.51 -51.98
C ASN A 161 -1.73 -11.63 -51.44
N THR A 162 -2.98 -12.11 -51.51
CA THR A 162 -4.14 -11.36 -51.02
C THR A 162 -3.96 -10.95 -49.56
N LEU A 163 -3.80 -9.65 -49.33
CA LEU A 163 -3.63 -9.09 -47.99
C LEU A 163 -4.98 -9.10 -47.27
N ASN A 164 -5.16 -10.00 -46.32
CA ASN A 164 -6.37 -10.05 -45.49
C ASN A 164 -6.17 -9.32 -44.16
N LYS A 165 -5.82 -8.03 -44.24
CA LYS A 165 -5.62 -7.18 -43.06
C LYS A 165 -5.87 -5.70 -43.37
N THR A 166 -6.11 -4.95 -42.30
CA THR A 166 -6.08 -3.49 -42.36
C THR A 166 -4.64 -2.99 -42.25
N LEU A 167 -4.22 -2.14 -43.18
CA LEU A 167 -2.90 -1.52 -43.20
C LEU A 167 -2.99 -0.02 -42.99
N GLN A 168 -1.95 0.55 -42.41
CA GLN A 168 -1.79 2.00 -42.23
C GLN A 168 -0.64 2.50 -43.08
N ILE A 169 -0.90 3.54 -43.87
CA ILE A 169 0.09 4.20 -44.73
C ILE A 169 0.17 5.66 -44.34
N ASN A 170 1.38 6.19 -44.14
CA ASN A 170 1.56 7.62 -43.92
C ASN A 170 1.31 8.36 -45.24
N VAL A 171 0.30 9.24 -45.27
CA VAL A 171 -0.08 9.98 -46.49
C VAL A 171 0.71 11.29 -46.58
N ALA A 172 0.78 12.03 -45.47
CA ALA A 172 1.50 13.28 -45.39
C ALA A 172 2.01 13.54 -43.96
N LYS A 173 3.11 14.28 -43.83
CA LYS A 173 3.71 14.65 -42.52
C LYS A 173 4.10 16.12 -42.52
N GLY A 174 3.55 16.93 -41.63
CA GLY A 174 4.03 18.28 -41.29
C GLY A 174 5.29 18.22 -40.40
N VAL A 175 5.47 19.24 -39.56
CA VAL A 175 6.55 19.28 -38.56
C VAL A 175 5.93 19.37 -37.17
N GLU A 176 6.21 18.40 -36.30
CA GLU A 176 5.70 18.39 -34.92
C GLU A 176 6.51 19.34 -34.04
N PRO A 177 5.87 20.19 -33.20
CA PRO A 177 6.60 21.07 -32.30
C PRO A 177 7.29 20.25 -31.20
N ILE A 178 8.51 20.66 -30.86
CA ILE A 178 9.23 20.19 -29.67
C ILE A 178 8.87 21.16 -28.54
N GLN A 179 8.25 20.68 -27.47
CA GLN A 179 7.86 21.54 -26.35
C GLN A 179 9.08 22.05 -25.57
N SER A 180 8.97 23.28 -25.09
CA SER A 180 9.96 23.88 -24.21
C SER A 180 9.89 23.27 -22.80
N GLN A 181 11.02 23.28 -22.10
CA GLN A 181 11.14 22.83 -20.72
C GLN A 181 11.94 23.86 -19.92
N ASP A 182 11.30 24.38 -18.88
CA ASP A 182 11.92 25.28 -17.92
C ASP A 182 13.03 24.56 -17.14
N GLU A 183 14.12 25.29 -16.90
CA GLU A 183 15.16 24.86 -15.97
C GLU A 183 14.59 24.87 -14.54
N ALA A 184 14.56 23.73 -13.86
CA ALA A 184 13.96 23.63 -12.53
C ALA A 184 14.68 22.63 -11.64
N LEU A 185 14.89 22.97 -10.37
CA LEU A 185 15.30 22.02 -9.34
C LEU A 185 14.08 21.61 -8.52
N VAL A 186 13.68 20.34 -8.66
CA VAL A 186 12.54 19.75 -7.96
C VAL A 186 13.05 19.03 -6.71
N LEU A 187 12.60 19.49 -5.54
CA LEU A 187 12.93 18.93 -4.23
C LEU A 187 12.00 17.75 -3.89
N LEU A 188 12.22 16.60 -4.53
CA LEU A 188 11.36 15.41 -4.42
C LEU A 188 11.21 14.92 -2.97
N TYR A 189 12.26 15.04 -2.16
CA TYR A 189 12.20 14.66 -0.74
C TYR A 189 11.13 15.44 0.05
N LYS A 190 10.83 16.70 -0.32
CA LYS A 190 9.77 17.51 0.33
C LYS A 190 8.37 16.98 0.04
N GLU A 191 8.19 16.16 -0.99
CA GLU A 191 6.89 15.54 -1.29
C GLU A 191 6.45 14.56 -0.19
N LYS A 192 7.40 13.90 0.49
CA LYS A 192 7.12 13.02 1.63
C LYS A 192 6.52 13.73 2.82
N ALA A 193 6.78 15.03 2.95
CA ALA A 193 6.25 15.85 4.03
C ALA A 193 4.89 16.48 3.69
N LYS A 194 4.26 16.16 2.54
CA LYS A 194 2.92 16.69 2.19
C LYS A 194 1.88 16.33 3.26
N ASP A 195 1.89 15.08 3.71
CA ASP A 195 0.95 14.53 4.69
C ASP A 195 1.32 14.82 6.15
N TYR A 196 2.45 15.50 6.40
CA TYR A 196 2.84 15.87 7.76
C TYR A 196 1.89 16.92 8.34
N THR A 197 1.63 16.78 9.64
CA THR A 197 0.91 17.79 10.42
C THR A 197 1.69 19.10 10.50
N ILE A 198 1.04 20.18 10.93
CA ILE A 198 1.67 21.49 11.08
C ILE A 198 2.89 21.42 12.02
N ASP A 199 2.79 20.65 13.10
CA ASP A 199 3.87 20.53 14.09
C ASP A 199 5.03 19.65 13.62
N GLU A 200 4.77 18.70 12.72
CA GLU A 200 5.82 17.88 12.09
C GLU A 200 6.59 18.66 11.03
N LYS A 201 5.89 19.45 10.22
CA LYS A 201 6.49 20.35 9.22
C LYS A 201 7.40 21.39 9.86
N ARG A 202 7.12 21.79 11.11
CA ARG A 202 7.92 22.77 11.84
C ARG A 202 9.37 22.33 12.07
N SER A 203 9.62 21.03 12.22
CA SER A 203 10.97 20.52 12.45
C SER A 203 11.90 20.72 11.24
N GLY A 204 11.34 20.74 10.03
CA GLY A 204 12.11 20.78 8.77
C GLY A 204 12.97 19.54 8.50
N ILE A 205 12.92 18.51 9.37
CA ILE A 205 13.74 17.31 9.26
C ILE A 205 12.98 16.27 8.44
N ILE A 206 13.51 15.94 7.26
CA ILE A 206 12.92 14.95 6.36
C ILE A 206 13.96 13.87 6.09
N ALA A 207 13.64 12.65 6.51
CA ALA A 207 14.49 11.49 6.34
C ALA A 207 14.33 10.81 4.97
N VAL A 208 15.43 10.28 4.44
CA VAL A 208 15.53 9.59 3.15
C VAL A 208 16.22 8.24 3.31
N ASP A 209 15.88 7.31 2.43
CA ASP A 209 16.52 6.00 2.32
C ASP A 209 17.68 6.00 1.33
N GLU A 210 18.56 5.01 1.46
CA GLU A 210 19.58 4.74 0.44
C GLU A 210 18.91 4.39 -0.91
N ASN A 211 19.49 4.88 -2.00
CA ASN A 211 19.00 4.80 -3.39
C ASN A 211 17.70 5.54 -3.68
N GLU A 212 17.18 6.33 -2.74
CA GLU A 212 16.02 7.17 -2.97
C GLU A 212 16.36 8.39 -3.83
N VAL A 213 15.47 8.77 -4.76
CA VAL A 213 15.60 10.01 -5.54
C VAL A 213 15.22 11.21 -4.66
N VAL A 214 16.21 12.03 -4.31
CA VAL A 214 16.02 13.17 -3.39
C VAL A 214 15.74 14.46 -4.16
N LEU A 215 16.45 14.67 -5.28
CA LEU A 215 16.36 15.87 -6.11
C LEU A 215 16.27 15.47 -7.58
N ARG A 216 15.56 16.27 -8.37
CA ARG A 216 15.58 16.20 -9.83
C ARG A 216 15.86 17.57 -10.42
N TYR A 217 16.89 17.65 -11.25
CA TYR A 217 17.23 18.86 -12.01
C TYR A 217 16.76 18.71 -13.45
N ASN A 218 15.73 19.45 -13.82
CA ASN A 218 15.22 19.53 -15.18
C ASN A 218 16.12 20.46 -15.99
N LYS A 219 16.66 19.94 -17.11
CA LYS A 219 17.55 20.72 -17.98
C LYS A 219 16.71 21.72 -18.78
N PHE A 220 17.25 22.91 -19.00
CA PHE A 220 16.68 23.86 -19.94
C PHE A 220 16.61 23.25 -21.33
N LYS A 221 15.44 23.31 -21.96
CA LYS A 221 15.24 22.93 -23.36
C LYS A 221 14.36 23.96 -24.03
N GLN A 222 14.94 24.76 -24.92
CA GLN A 222 14.13 25.62 -25.78
C GLN A 222 13.40 24.75 -26.80
N GLY A 223 12.09 24.89 -26.86
CA GLY A 223 11.25 24.23 -27.83
C GLY A 223 11.54 24.67 -29.26
N LYS A 224 11.08 23.87 -30.21
CA LYS A 224 11.12 24.20 -31.63
C LYS A 224 9.71 24.23 -32.17
N GLU A 225 9.37 25.28 -32.90
CA GLU A 225 8.07 25.41 -33.53
C GLU A 225 7.83 24.29 -34.54
N GLY A 226 6.56 23.91 -34.66
CA GLY A 226 6.08 23.01 -35.69
C GLY A 226 5.25 23.74 -36.73
N LYS A 227 4.82 23.01 -37.75
CA LYS A 227 3.80 23.49 -38.68
C LYS A 227 2.92 22.33 -39.12
N ASP A 228 1.61 22.55 -39.03
CA ASP A 228 0.62 21.56 -39.42
C ASP A 228 0.52 21.43 -40.96
N LEU A 229 -0.23 20.43 -41.43
CA LEU A 229 -0.42 20.18 -42.86
C LEU A 229 -1.37 21.18 -43.55
N ASN A 230 -1.96 22.11 -42.80
CA ASN A 230 -2.75 23.24 -43.29
C ASN A 230 -1.96 24.56 -43.26
N LEU A 231 -0.65 24.50 -43.01
CA LEU A 231 0.29 25.62 -42.93
C LEU A 231 0.12 26.52 -41.70
N HIS A 232 -0.60 26.10 -40.67
CA HIS A 232 -0.64 26.81 -39.40
C HIS A 232 0.62 26.53 -38.57
N THR A 233 1.32 27.60 -38.17
CA THR A 233 2.47 27.51 -37.27
C THR A 233 2.03 27.08 -35.87
N LEU A 234 2.66 26.02 -35.37
CA LEU A 234 2.46 25.48 -34.03
C LEU A 234 3.52 26.10 -33.11
N LYS A 235 3.18 27.28 -32.56
CA LYS A 235 4.07 28.04 -31.67
C LYS A 235 4.33 27.28 -30.37
N VAL A 236 5.52 27.47 -29.83
CA VAL A 236 5.92 26.94 -28.53
C VAL A 236 6.21 28.10 -27.59
N ILE A 237 5.82 27.96 -26.32
CA ILE A 237 6.09 28.96 -25.28
C ILE A 237 7.59 28.93 -24.98
N ASP A 238 8.23 30.09 -24.82
CA ASP A 238 9.64 30.15 -24.44
C ASP A 238 9.88 29.53 -23.07
N ALA A 239 10.97 28.76 -22.94
CA ALA A 239 11.38 28.22 -21.65
C ALA A 239 12.16 29.27 -20.85
N ASN A 240 12.01 29.23 -19.54
CA ASN A 240 12.81 30.03 -18.62
C ASN A 240 14.14 29.34 -18.32
N GLN A 241 15.24 29.96 -18.77
CA GLN A 241 16.59 29.58 -18.37
C GLN A 241 16.90 30.22 -17.00
N ASN A 242 16.40 29.59 -15.94
CA ASN A 242 16.47 30.10 -14.56
C ASN A 242 17.91 30.15 -14.00
N LYS A 243 18.90 29.58 -14.69
CA LYS A 243 20.33 29.56 -14.31
C LYS A 243 20.53 29.09 -12.87
N ILE A 244 19.90 27.98 -12.51
CA ILE A 244 19.87 27.46 -11.15
C ILE A 244 21.26 26.96 -10.79
N LYS A 245 21.81 27.49 -9.71
CA LYS A 245 23.09 27.04 -9.15
C LYS A 245 22.80 26.27 -7.88
N PHE A 246 23.27 25.03 -7.84
CA PHE A 246 23.21 24.20 -6.64
C PHE A 246 24.38 23.20 -6.64
N ASN A 247 24.68 22.64 -5.48
CA ASN A 247 25.71 21.64 -5.30
C ASN A 247 25.18 20.51 -4.41
N CYS A 248 25.45 19.27 -4.80
CA CYS A 248 25.17 18.09 -3.99
C CYS A 248 26.49 17.47 -3.55
N SER A 249 26.61 17.19 -2.25
CA SER A 249 27.77 16.47 -1.70
C SER A 249 27.94 15.12 -2.40
N SER A 250 29.12 14.89 -2.99
CA SER A 250 29.46 13.63 -3.67
C SER A 250 29.52 12.43 -2.73
N LEU A 251 29.65 12.67 -1.42
CA LEU A 251 29.59 11.65 -0.38
C LEU A 251 28.16 11.25 -0.01
N ALA A 252 27.17 12.08 -0.34
CA ALA A 252 25.76 11.85 -0.02
C ALA A 252 24.90 11.51 -1.24
N PHE A 253 25.33 11.88 -2.45
CA PHE A 253 24.51 11.72 -3.65
C PHE A 253 25.22 11.02 -4.80
N LYS A 254 24.48 10.17 -5.48
CA LYS A 254 24.81 9.59 -6.78
C LYS A 254 24.02 10.32 -7.86
N THR A 255 24.72 10.85 -8.85
CA THR A 255 24.12 11.52 -10.00
C THR A 255 23.79 10.51 -11.11
N VAL A 256 22.59 10.59 -11.67
CA VAL A 256 22.16 9.81 -12.83
C VAL A 256 21.64 10.76 -13.89
N GLU A 257 22.30 10.78 -15.05
CA GLU A 257 21.98 11.69 -16.15
C GLU A 257 21.00 11.06 -17.14
N TYR A 258 19.99 11.84 -17.51
CA TYR A 258 19.05 11.57 -18.59
C TYR A 258 19.11 12.69 -19.64
N GLU A 259 18.43 12.51 -20.77
CA GLU A 259 18.40 13.49 -21.86
C GLU A 259 17.86 14.85 -21.38
N ASP A 260 16.71 14.84 -20.71
CA ASP A 260 15.95 16.05 -20.33
C ASP A 260 16.07 16.44 -18.84
N TYR A 261 16.71 15.61 -18.01
CA TYR A 261 16.86 15.86 -16.58
C TYR A 261 18.04 15.09 -15.97
N THR A 262 18.33 15.36 -14.70
CA THR A 262 19.35 14.68 -13.90
C THR A 262 18.77 14.37 -12.53
N GLU A 263 18.95 13.15 -12.05
CA GLU A 263 18.48 12.72 -10.73
C GLU A 263 19.64 12.59 -9.75
N TYR A 264 19.38 12.95 -8.49
CA TYR A 264 20.33 12.83 -7.39
C TYR A 264 19.77 11.84 -6.38
N LEU A 265 20.34 10.64 -6.38
CA LEU A 265 19.94 9.55 -5.51
C LEU A 265 20.77 9.56 -4.22
N ALA A 266 20.14 9.33 -3.08
CA ALA A 266 20.83 9.22 -1.80
C ALA A 266 21.79 8.01 -1.79
N LEU A 267 23.05 8.22 -1.40
CA LEU A 267 24.04 7.16 -1.20
C LEU A 267 23.98 6.52 0.19
N LYS A 268 23.23 7.13 1.12
CA LYS A 268 23.08 6.67 2.49
C LYS A 268 21.74 7.11 3.06
N LYS A 269 21.28 6.38 4.06
CA LYS A 269 20.14 6.81 4.90
C LYS A 269 20.53 8.04 5.73
N GLY A 270 19.57 8.90 6.03
CA GLY A 270 19.75 10.05 6.91
C GLY A 270 18.64 11.07 6.72
N TYR A 271 18.90 12.34 7.02
CA TYR A 271 18.00 13.44 6.71
C TYR A 271 18.69 14.46 5.79
N VAL A 272 17.90 15.13 4.95
CA VAL A 272 18.41 16.12 4.00
C VAL A 272 18.76 17.40 4.73
N VAL A 273 19.98 17.91 4.48
CA VAL A 273 20.44 19.24 4.94
C VAL A 273 20.44 20.17 3.74
N GLU A 274 19.73 21.28 3.85
CA GLU A 274 19.67 22.36 2.86
C GLU A 274 20.38 23.59 3.45
N ASP A 275 21.56 23.92 2.93
CA ASP A 275 22.31 25.13 3.27
C ASP A 275 22.43 26.00 2.01
N GLN A 276 21.49 26.94 1.86
CA GLN A 276 21.35 27.78 0.67
C GLN A 276 21.25 26.93 -0.61
N ASP A 277 22.31 26.89 -1.40
CA ASP A 277 22.41 26.16 -2.66
C ASP A 277 23.09 24.79 -2.50
N LYS A 278 23.39 24.36 -1.28
CA LYS A 278 24.08 23.09 -1.00
C LYS A 278 23.16 22.06 -0.35
N PHE A 279 23.18 20.86 -0.90
CA PHE A 279 22.45 19.71 -0.38
C PHE A 279 23.41 18.64 0.13
N ASP A 280 23.13 18.12 1.31
CA ASP A 280 23.84 16.99 1.92
C ASP A 280 22.85 16.04 2.62
N ILE A 281 23.34 14.87 3.02
CA ILE A 281 22.59 13.94 3.88
C ILE A 281 23.37 13.77 5.18
N ALA A 282 22.76 14.16 6.29
CA ALA A 282 23.35 14.05 7.62
C ALA A 282 22.68 12.94 8.45
N ASN A 283 23.39 12.50 9.48
CA ASN A 283 22.97 11.41 10.37
C ASN A 283 22.91 11.85 11.84
N LEU A 284 23.45 13.02 12.17
CA LEU A 284 23.58 13.50 13.54
C LEU A 284 22.96 14.89 13.71
N LEU A 285 21.96 14.99 14.58
CA LEU A 285 21.40 16.24 15.06
C LEU A 285 21.86 16.50 16.49
N GLU A 286 22.55 17.61 16.73
CA GLU A 286 22.97 18.02 18.06
C GLU A 286 22.22 19.28 18.53
N PHE A 287 21.50 19.14 19.64
CA PHE A 287 20.86 20.24 20.34
C PHE A 287 21.63 20.50 21.65
N ASN A 288 22.38 21.60 21.70
CA ASN A 288 23.13 22.05 22.90
C ASN A 288 22.29 22.95 23.82
N ASN A 289 20.98 22.96 23.64
CA ASN A 289 20.02 23.73 24.42
C ASN A 289 18.71 22.92 24.52
N LYS A 290 17.73 23.42 25.28
CA LYS A 290 16.40 22.82 25.38
C LYS A 290 15.74 22.68 24.01
N VAL A 291 15.00 21.58 23.86
CA VAL A 291 14.12 21.33 22.72
C VAL A 291 12.69 21.60 23.17
N ASP A 292 12.05 22.58 22.56
CA ASP A 292 10.68 22.97 22.86
C ASP A 292 9.74 22.81 21.66
N PHE A 293 8.47 22.51 21.99
CA PHE A 293 7.43 22.26 21.00
C PHE A 293 7.15 23.50 20.12
N LYS A 294 7.34 24.71 20.67
CA LYS A 294 7.09 25.95 19.91
C LYS A 294 8.08 26.10 18.77
N ASN A 295 9.35 25.81 19.01
CA ASN A 295 10.43 25.99 18.04
C ASN A 295 10.63 24.77 17.13
N ILE A 296 10.66 23.56 17.71
CA ILE A 296 11.03 22.34 16.98
C ILE A 296 9.81 21.48 16.61
N GLY A 297 8.73 21.55 17.40
CA GLY A 297 7.52 20.78 17.16
C GLY A 297 7.74 19.27 17.36
N ILE A 298 7.42 18.49 16.32
CA ILE A 298 7.57 17.02 16.30
C ILE A 298 8.60 16.64 15.25
N ILE A 299 9.60 15.84 15.64
CA ILE A 299 10.61 15.30 14.72
C ILE A 299 10.19 13.89 14.30
N ARG A 300 10.03 13.65 13.00
CA ARG A 300 9.80 12.33 12.40
C ARG A 300 10.96 11.90 11.50
N ALA A 301 12.03 11.44 12.11
CA ALA A 301 13.21 10.96 11.40
C ALA A 301 13.19 9.44 11.13
N GLY A 302 12.20 8.71 11.65
CA GLY A 302 12.05 7.26 11.46
C GLY A 302 13.00 6.42 12.32
N LEU A 303 12.58 5.19 12.63
CA LEU A 303 13.30 4.29 13.55
C LEU A 303 14.47 3.52 12.92
N ASP A 304 14.60 3.58 11.58
CA ASP A 304 15.52 2.78 10.76
C ASP A 304 16.24 3.59 9.67
N LYS A 305 16.37 4.91 9.89
CA LYS A 305 16.95 5.87 8.94
C LYS A 305 18.36 6.32 9.30
N ASN A 306 19.02 5.65 10.24
CA ASN A 306 20.36 6.00 10.73
C ASN A 306 20.45 7.47 11.20
N VAL A 307 19.38 7.96 11.85
CA VAL A 307 19.34 9.31 12.42
C VAL A 307 19.53 9.23 13.92
N LYS A 308 20.60 9.87 14.40
CA LYS A 308 20.97 10.03 15.80
C LYS A 308 20.68 11.46 16.24
N ILE A 309 19.98 11.60 17.36
CA ILE A 309 19.65 12.89 17.96
C ILE A 309 20.26 12.95 19.36
N ASN A 310 21.12 13.95 19.58
CA ASN A 310 21.72 14.25 20.87
C ASN A 310 21.12 15.55 21.41
N ILE A 311 20.51 15.51 22.59
CA ILE A 311 19.98 16.67 23.30
C ILE A 311 20.75 16.83 24.60
N LYS A 312 21.51 17.92 24.73
CA LYS A 312 22.37 18.21 25.87
C LYS A 312 21.92 19.52 26.51
N PHE A 313 21.15 19.41 27.59
CA PHE A 313 20.70 20.56 28.37
C PHE A 313 20.42 20.17 29.82
N ILE A 314 21.31 20.55 30.72
CA ILE A 314 21.19 20.25 32.16
C ILE A 314 20.72 21.52 32.86
N SER A 315 19.56 21.45 33.52
CA SER A 315 19.00 22.56 34.29
C SER A 315 18.10 22.01 35.40
N ASP A 316 18.13 22.66 36.57
CA ASP A 316 17.23 22.35 37.68
C ASP A 316 15.83 22.95 37.49
N MET A 317 15.69 23.91 36.57
CA MET A 317 14.46 24.66 36.36
C MET A 317 13.70 24.26 35.09
N GLN A 318 14.40 23.69 34.10
CA GLN A 318 13.86 23.44 32.78
C GLN A 318 14.24 22.05 32.28
N ASP A 319 13.33 21.41 31.56
CA ASP A 319 13.57 20.14 30.91
C ASP A 319 14.48 20.32 29.67
N ALA A 320 15.26 19.29 29.35
CA ALA A 320 15.96 19.21 28.06
C ALA A 320 14.99 19.00 26.90
N VAL A 321 13.92 18.24 27.17
CA VAL A 321 12.81 18.03 26.24
C VAL A 321 11.55 18.54 26.91
N ASN A 322 11.08 19.72 26.49
CA ASN A 322 9.92 20.37 27.08
C ASN A 322 8.61 19.62 26.76
N SER A 323 7.56 20.02 27.47
CA SER A 323 6.24 19.42 27.33
C SER A 323 5.71 19.45 25.89
N GLY A 324 5.09 18.34 25.49
CA GLY A 324 4.43 18.18 24.18
C GLY A 324 5.34 17.82 23.01
N VAL A 325 6.66 17.81 23.19
CA VAL A 325 7.60 17.43 22.12
C VAL A 325 7.46 15.94 21.77
N GLY A 326 7.40 15.68 20.46
CA GLY A 326 7.45 14.32 19.90
C GLY A 326 8.75 14.10 19.13
N ILE A 327 9.42 12.97 19.36
CA ILE A 327 10.65 12.62 18.64
C ILE A 327 10.58 11.15 18.22
N GLU A 328 10.81 10.90 16.95
CA GLU A 328 10.99 9.58 16.37
C GLU A 328 12.32 9.53 15.60
N CYS A 329 13.28 8.73 16.04
CA CYS A 329 14.59 8.56 15.39
C CYS A 329 15.19 7.18 15.68
N GLU A 330 16.34 6.84 15.11
CA GLU A 330 16.98 5.55 15.37
C GLU A 330 17.68 5.54 16.75
N GLU A 331 18.43 6.60 17.06
CA GLU A 331 19.11 6.75 18.34
C GLU A 331 18.79 8.10 18.98
N LEU A 332 18.34 8.09 20.24
CA LEU A 332 18.00 9.30 20.99
C LEU A 332 18.79 9.35 22.31
N ASN A 333 19.66 10.33 22.45
CA ASN A 333 20.42 10.58 23.67
C ASN A 333 19.98 11.90 24.29
N ILE A 334 19.50 11.87 25.53
CA ILE A 334 19.03 13.03 26.27
C ILE A 334 19.84 13.15 27.56
N THR A 335 20.70 14.16 27.62
CA THR A 335 21.39 14.58 28.83
C THR A 335 20.61 15.74 29.47
N GLY A 336 19.63 15.38 30.30
CA GLY A 336 18.74 16.29 31.00
C GLY A 336 17.36 15.69 31.26
N SER A 337 16.46 16.45 31.89
CA SER A 337 15.10 15.99 32.25
C SER A 337 14.13 16.01 31.06
N VAL A 338 13.10 15.17 31.14
CA VAL A 338 12.06 15.03 30.11
C VAL A 338 10.71 15.47 30.67
N GLY A 339 10.11 16.47 30.05
CA GLY A 339 8.86 17.09 30.48
C GLY A 339 7.60 16.25 30.21
N SER A 340 6.46 16.80 30.63
CA SER A 340 5.15 16.15 30.54
C SER A 340 4.63 15.99 29.11
N ASN A 341 3.75 15.01 28.86
CA ASN A 341 3.09 14.83 27.55
C ASN A 341 4.06 14.69 26.37
N THR A 342 5.30 14.29 26.62
CA THR A 342 6.29 13.98 25.60
C THR A 342 6.03 12.58 25.05
N ASN A 343 6.31 12.38 23.77
CA ASN A 343 6.19 11.09 23.10
C ASN A 343 7.49 10.79 22.37
N LEU A 344 8.33 9.97 23.00
CA LEU A 344 9.68 9.67 22.53
C LEU A 344 9.70 8.24 22.01
N LYS A 345 10.12 8.07 20.76
CA LYS A 345 10.23 6.79 20.07
C LYS A 345 11.64 6.66 19.50
N ALA A 346 12.36 5.61 19.87
CA ALA A 346 13.67 5.35 19.27
C ALA A 346 14.00 3.87 19.20
N THR A 347 14.90 3.44 18.30
CA THR A 347 15.41 2.05 18.38
C THR A 347 16.29 1.91 19.63
N ARG A 348 17.20 2.86 19.87
CA ARG A 348 18.04 2.96 21.06
C ARG A 348 17.81 4.30 21.76
N MET A 349 17.53 4.28 23.07
CA MET A 349 17.28 5.50 23.84
C MET A 349 18.14 5.56 25.11
N ARG A 350 18.71 6.72 25.41
CA ARG A 350 19.43 6.98 26.66
C ARG A 350 18.96 8.29 27.27
N VAL A 351 18.35 8.24 28.45
CA VAL A 351 17.88 9.41 29.20
C VAL A 351 18.67 9.51 30.51
N GLU A 352 19.53 10.51 30.63
CA GLU A 352 20.40 10.71 31.80
C GLU A 352 19.81 11.65 32.87
N GLY A 353 18.57 12.10 32.67
CA GLY A 353 17.81 12.87 33.66
C GLY A 353 16.56 12.16 34.17
N THR A 354 15.60 12.96 34.64
CA THR A 354 14.34 12.48 35.22
C THR A 354 13.21 12.63 34.21
N THR A 355 12.40 11.57 34.05
CA THR A 355 11.19 11.64 33.24
C THR A 355 10.00 12.13 34.05
N HIS A 356 9.15 12.98 33.49
CA HIS A 356 7.87 13.36 34.10
C HIS A 356 6.86 12.19 34.11
N THR A 357 5.91 12.19 35.04
CA THR A 357 4.87 11.15 35.20
C THR A 357 3.91 10.98 34.00
N LYS A 358 3.89 11.96 33.10
CA LYS A 358 3.06 11.99 31.88
C LYS A 358 3.86 11.80 30.60
N SER A 359 5.15 11.50 30.70
CA SER A 359 6.00 11.19 29.54
C SER A 359 5.74 9.77 29.05
N LYS A 360 5.90 9.56 27.74
CA LYS A 360 5.78 8.24 27.12
C LYS A 360 7.04 7.94 26.32
N ILE A 361 7.68 6.82 26.65
CA ILE A 361 8.89 6.33 26.02
C ILE A 361 8.60 4.97 25.36
N TYR A 362 9.01 4.85 24.11
CA TYR A 362 8.95 3.60 23.35
C TYR A 362 10.31 3.34 22.72
N ALA A 363 10.90 2.17 22.99
CA ALA A 363 12.16 1.79 22.36
C ALA A 363 12.31 0.30 22.09
N LYS A 364 13.33 -0.11 21.34
CA LYS A 364 13.78 -1.52 21.41
C LYS A 364 14.69 -1.70 22.62
N GLU A 365 15.68 -0.82 22.76
CA GLU A 365 16.59 -0.80 23.90
C GLU A 365 16.59 0.60 24.52
N ALA A 366 16.42 0.68 25.85
CA ALA A 366 16.41 1.95 26.55
C ALA A 366 17.17 1.90 27.87
N TYR A 367 17.85 3.01 28.17
CA TYR A 367 18.39 3.34 29.49
C TYR A 367 17.73 4.62 30.01
N ILE A 368 17.26 4.62 31.25
CA ILE A 368 16.66 5.78 31.91
C ILE A 368 17.24 5.92 33.31
N LYS A 369 17.80 7.08 33.64
CA LYS A 369 18.35 7.32 34.99
C LYS A 369 17.24 7.33 36.05
N THR A 370 16.26 8.23 35.95
CA THR A 370 15.12 8.26 36.88
C THR A 370 13.81 8.23 36.12
N HIS A 371 13.04 7.16 36.30
CA HIS A 371 11.78 6.94 35.59
C HIS A 371 10.56 7.11 36.49
N ARG A 372 9.62 7.95 36.06
CA ARG A 372 8.32 8.22 36.71
C ARG A 372 7.13 8.11 35.76
N GLY A 373 7.38 8.10 34.45
CA GLY A 373 6.36 8.10 33.39
C GLY A 373 5.96 6.70 32.94
N PHE A 374 5.71 6.56 31.63
CA PHE A 374 5.49 5.27 30.98
C PHE A 374 6.66 4.92 30.06
N ALA A 375 7.18 3.69 30.15
CA ALA A 375 8.21 3.16 29.25
C ALA A 375 7.83 1.77 28.72
N GLN A 376 7.98 1.58 27.41
CA GLN A 376 7.81 0.29 26.76
C GLN A 376 9.05 -0.06 25.91
N ALA A 377 9.69 -1.20 26.17
CA ALA A 377 10.85 -1.64 25.39
C ALA A 377 11.08 -3.16 25.34
N ASP A 378 11.90 -3.65 24.41
CA ASP A 378 12.34 -5.05 24.47
C ASP A 378 13.32 -5.26 25.64
N LYS A 379 14.31 -4.37 25.77
CA LYS A 379 15.25 -4.34 26.90
C LYS A 379 15.24 -2.95 27.55
N LEU A 380 15.03 -2.90 28.85
CA LEU A 380 14.95 -1.65 29.61
C LEU A 380 15.87 -1.68 30.83
N ASN A 381 16.79 -0.72 30.91
CA ASN A 381 17.66 -0.51 32.07
C ASN A 381 17.28 0.78 32.79
N ILE A 382 17.08 0.71 34.10
CA ILE A 382 16.69 1.88 34.91
C ILE A 382 17.56 1.95 36.16
N ASP A 383 18.08 3.14 36.48
CA ASP A 383 18.79 3.33 37.74
C ASP A 383 17.79 3.49 38.91
N LEU A 384 16.82 4.39 38.79
CA LEU A 384 15.76 4.60 39.79
C LEU A 384 14.38 4.58 39.14
N LEU A 385 13.56 3.60 39.51
CA LEU A 385 12.13 3.59 39.21
C LEU A 385 11.36 4.20 40.39
N GLU A 386 10.67 5.31 40.15
CA GLU A 386 9.93 6.05 41.18
C GLU A 386 8.50 6.30 40.69
N GLY A 387 7.58 5.39 41.03
CA GLY A 387 6.16 5.49 40.61
C GLY A 387 5.90 5.28 39.11
N GLY A 388 6.93 4.97 38.32
CA GLY A 388 6.83 4.78 36.87
C GLY A 388 6.17 3.45 36.48
N ASN A 389 5.76 3.37 35.21
CA ASN A 389 5.00 2.25 34.66
C ASN A 389 5.75 1.65 33.46
N ILE A 390 6.08 0.36 33.55
CA ILE A 390 7.00 -0.32 32.61
C ILE A 390 6.29 -1.48 31.93
N LYS A 391 6.52 -1.60 30.61
CA LYS A 391 6.20 -2.80 29.83
C LYS A 391 7.42 -3.27 29.05
N ALA A 392 7.98 -4.43 29.36
CA ALA A 392 9.16 -4.92 28.65
C ALA A 392 9.20 -6.42 28.39
N LYS A 393 10.11 -6.89 27.54
CA LYS A 393 10.48 -8.32 27.55
C LYS A 393 11.45 -8.58 28.70
N GLU A 394 12.50 -7.76 28.79
CA GLU A 394 13.48 -7.79 29.87
C GLU A 394 13.64 -6.41 30.50
N VAL A 395 13.60 -6.34 31.82
CA VAL A 395 13.87 -5.12 32.58
C VAL A 395 14.91 -5.36 33.67
N ARG A 396 15.87 -4.45 33.79
CA ARG A 396 16.87 -4.40 34.86
C ARG A 396 16.79 -3.06 35.57
N ILE A 397 16.57 -3.09 36.89
CA ILE A 397 16.36 -1.90 37.71
C ILE A 397 17.36 -1.90 38.86
N LYS A 398 18.14 -0.83 39.05
CA LYS A 398 19.02 -0.74 40.23
C LYS A 398 18.22 -0.50 41.51
N LYS A 399 17.30 0.45 41.52
CA LYS A 399 16.43 0.73 42.67
C LYS A 399 14.99 0.97 42.26
N SER A 400 14.04 0.30 42.92
CA SER A 400 12.61 0.39 42.59
C SER A 400 11.76 0.78 43.80
N LEU A 401 11.02 1.89 43.69
CA LEU A 401 10.10 2.44 44.69
C LEU A 401 8.75 2.76 44.06
N GLY A 402 7.68 2.08 44.47
CA GLY A 402 6.32 2.36 43.99
C GLY A 402 6.08 2.07 42.51
N GLY A 403 6.95 1.29 41.86
CA GLY A 403 6.88 1.04 40.42
C GLY A 403 5.81 0.03 40.02
N VAL A 404 5.23 0.20 38.83
CA VAL A 404 4.38 -0.81 38.18
C VAL A 404 5.16 -1.41 37.02
N ILE A 405 5.45 -2.71 37.07
CA ILE A 405 6.35 -3.40 36.16
C ILE A 405 5.62 -4.57 35.53
N GLU A 406 5.57 -4.64 34.20
CA GLU A 406 5.05 -5.80 33.47
C GLU A 406 6.14 -6.30 32.50
N ALA A 407 6.73 -7.46 32.75
CA ALA A 407 7.77 -7.99 31.85
C ALA A 407 7.90 -9.51 31.83
N ASP A 408 8.52 -10.07 30.79
CA ASP A 408 8.79 -11.52 30.77
C ASP A 408 9.87 -11.86 31.83
N ARG A 409 10.92 -11.04 31.93
CA ARG A 409 12.01 -11.16 32.90
C ARG A 409 12.26 -9.85 33.64
N ILE A 410 12.29 -9.92 34.96
CA ILE A 410 12.51 -8.77 35.85
C ILE A 410 13.75 -9.00 36.71
N TYR A 411 14.69 -8.07 36.67
CA TYR A 411 15.81 -7.99 37.61
C TYR A 411 15.73 -6.68 38.39
N ILE A 412 15.79 -6.76 39.73
CA ILE A 412 15.84 -5.60 40.60
C ILE A 412 17.00 -5.77 41.59
N GLU A 413 17.94 -4.83 41.59
CA GLU A 413 19.07 -4.89 42.51
C GLU A 413 18.65 -4.49 43.93
N GLN A 414 17.84 -3.44 44.09
CA GLN A 414 17.28 -3.01 45.38
C GLN A 414 15.78 -2.76 45.26
N LEU A 415 14.99 -3.60 45.93
CA LEU A 415 13.54 -3.52 45.98
C LEU A 415 13.09 -2.82 47.27
N GLU A 416 12.51 -1.62 47.12
CA GLU A 416 11.84 -0.87 48.19
C GLU A 416 10.34 -1.22 48.23
N SER A 417 9.52 -0.39 48.88
CA SER A 417 8.11 -0.68 49.12
C SER A 417 7.19 -0.33 47.93
N ASN A 418 5.99 -0.92 47.96
CA ASN A 418 4.84 -0.59 47.10
C ASN A 418 5.03 -0.86 45.60
N ASN A 419 5.91 -1.79 45.22
CA ASN A 419 6.05 -2.18 43.82
C ASN A 419 4.99 -3.22 43.43
N SER A 420 4.50 -3.15 42.20
CA SER A 420 3.59 -4.12 41.61
C SER A 420 4.21 -4.69 40.34
N CYS A 421 4.54 -5.97 40.36
CA CYS A 421 5.27 -6.65 39.30
C CYS A 421 4.43 -7.77 38.71
N VAL A 422 4.13 -7.68 37.42
CA VAL A 422 3.56 -8.76 36.61
C VAL A 422 4.70 -9.41 35.83
N PHE A 423 4.88 -10.72 35.99
CA PHE A 423 5.94 -11.45 35.30
C PHE A 423 5.48 -12.74 34.64
N TYR A 424 6.11 -13.06 33.50
CA TYR A 424 5.74 -14.22 32.69
C TYR A 424 6.77 -15.37 32.77
N ASN A 425 8.02 -15.08 33.12
CA ASN A 425 9.07 -16.10 33.23
C ASN A 425 9.85 -16.00 34.55
N ASN A 426 10.64 -14.96 34.77
CA ASN A 426 11.54 -14.92 35.92
C ASN A 426 11.55 -13.56 36.60
N VAL A 427 11.58 -13.57 37.93
CA VAL A 427 11.91 -12.41 38.77
C VAL A 427 13.14 -12.74 39.58
N VAL A 428 14.12 -11.84 39.58
CA VAL A 428 15.31 -11.93 40.42
C VAL A 428 15.50 -10.63 41.18
N ILE A 429 15.51 -10.73 42.50
CA ILE A 429 15.74 -9.62 43.42
C ILE A 429 17.08 -9.85 44.13
N GLU A 430 18.00 -8.88 44.05
CA GLU A 430 19.30 -8.98 44.72
C GLU A 430 19.18 -8.64 46.21
N ARG A 431 18.63 -7.46 46.54
CA ARG A 431 18.35 -6.98 47.90
C ARG A 431 16.87 -6.67 48.06
N PHE A 432 16.23 -7.33 49.03
CA PHE A 432 14.80 -7.19 49.33
C PHE A 432 14.64 -6.42 50.65
N GLU A 433 14.28 -5.13 50.57
CA GLU A 433 14.33 -4.21 51.73
C GLU A 433 12.97 -3.57 52.08
N GLY A 434 12.04 -3.44 51.12
CA GLY A 434 10.75 -2.80 51.34
C GLY A 434 9.56 -3.74 51.53
N GLU A 435 8.42 -3.18 51.90
CA GLU A 435 7.18 -3.87 52.26
C GLU A 435 6.06 -3.62 51.22
N ASN A 436 4.97 -4.39 51.29
CA ASN A 436 3.81 -4.23 50.41
C ASN A 436 4.14 -4.36 48.92
N ASN A 437 5.11 -5.21 48.58
CA ASN A 437 5.41 -5.54 47.19
C ASN A 437 4.53 -6.69 46.71
N LYS A 438 3.99 -6.54 45.51
CA LYS A 438 3.05 -7.48 44.90
C LYS A 438 3.65 -8.07 43.64
N PHE A 439 3.82 -9.37 43.62
CA PHE A 439 4.27 -10.11 42.46
C PHE A 439 3.12 -10.96 41.96
N HIS A 440 2.88 -10.92 40.66
CA HIS A 440 1.79 -11.63 40.03
C HIS A 440 2.30 -12.30 38.75
N THR A 441 2.25 -13.62 38.73
CA THR A 441 2.51 -14.37 37.51
C THR A 441 1.22 -14.96 36.96
N LYS A 442 1.08 -14.77 35.66
CA LYS A 442 -0.04 -15.20 34.85
C LYS A 442 0.49 -15.51 33.46
N ILE A 443 -0.32 -16.16 32.64
CA ILE A 443 0.04 -16.39 31.24
C ILE A 443 -0.18 -15.10 30.44
N LYS A 444 0.70 -14.85 29.47
CA LYS A 444 0.65 -13.66 28.60
C LYS A 444 -0.68 -13.63 27.85
N LYS A 445 -1.32 -12.46 27.82
CA LYS A 445 -2.67 -12.24 27.25
C LYS A 445 -2.94 -13.13 26.04
N MET A 446 -4.07 -13.82 26.09
CA MET A 446 -4.54 -14.72 25.02
C MET A 446 -5.27 -13.90 23.96
N ASP A 447 -4.98 -14.15 22.67
CA ASP A 447 -5.73 -13.57 21.55
C ASP A 447 -7.18 -14.09 21.49
N LYS A 448 -7.44 -15.24 22.13
CA LYS A 448 -8.76 -15.87 22.22
C LYS A 448 -9.34 -15.73 23.63
N ASP A 449 -10.60 -15.32 23.70
CA ASP A 449 -11.39 -15.29 24.93
C ASP A 449 -12.00 -16.68 25.18
N TYR A 450 -11.17 -17.57 25.74
CA TYR A 450 -11.58 -18.94 26.08
C TYR A 450 -12.75 -18.96 27.08
N ASP A 451 -12.91 -17.92 27.90
CA ASP A 451 -13.98 -17.85 28.89
C ASP A 451 -15.35 -17.70 28.24
N GLN A 452 -15.45 -16.77 27.28
CA GLN A 452 -16.67 -16.60 26.50
C GLN A 452 -16.99 -17.87 25.70
N GLU A 453 -15.98 -18.53 25.17
CA GLU A 453 -16.15 -19.74 24.36
C GLU A 453 -16.64 -20.92 25.21
N LEU A 454 -16.00 -21.18 26.36
CA LEU A 454 -16.43 -22.20 27.31
C LEU A 454 -17.83 -21.93 27.85
N LEU A 455 -18.19 -20.66 28.08
CA LEU A 455 -19.54 -20.28 28.51
C LEU A 455 -20.61 -20.59 27.44
N LYS A 456 -20.32 -20.32 26.16
CA LYS A 456 -21.21 -20.67 25.04
C LYS A 456 -21.43 -22.17 24.96
N ILE A 457 -20.34 -22.95 24.98
CA ILE A 457 -20.40 -24.42 24.93
C ILE A 457 -21.22 -24.96 26.11
N LYS A 458 -21.01 -24.44 27.33
CA LYS A 458 -21.79 -24.84 28.52
C LYS A 458 -23.29 -24.61 28.33
N ASN A 459 -23.68 -23.46 27.77
CA ASN A 459 -25.08 -23.13 27.51
C ASN A 459 -25.68 -24.02 26.42
N GLU A 460 -24.93 -24.30 25.35
CA GLU A 460 -25.37 -25.18 24.26
C GLU A 460 -25.56 -26.62 24.72
N ILE A 461 -24.61 -27.18 25.49
CA ILE A 461 -24.72 -28.50 26.11
C ILE A 461 -25.95 -28.56 27.02
N SER A 462 -26.19 -27.53 27.83
CA SER A 462 -27.37 -27.48 28.71
C SER A 462 -28.68 -27.49 27.93
N SER A 463 -28.75 -26.75 26.81
CA SER A 463 -29.90 -26.75 25.90
C SER A 463 -30.10 -28.11 25.22
N LEU A 464 -29.02 -28.74 24.77
CA LEU A 464 -29.06 -30.07 24.16
C LEU A 464 -29.50 -31.14 25.15
N HIS A 465 -28.96 -31.14 26.37
CA HIS A 465 -29.39 -32.04 27.45
C HIS A 465 -30.91 -31.98 27.66
N TYR A 466 -31.49 -30.78 27.71
CA TYR A 466 -32.94 -30.61 27.85
C TYR A 466 -33.72 -31.21 26.66
N LYS A 467 -33.29 -30.93 25.42
CA LYS A 467 -33.94 -31.46 24.20
C LYS A 467 -33.83 -32.98 24.10
N ILE A 468 -32.63 -33.52 24.37
CA ILE A 468 -32.35 -34.96 24.37
C ILE A 468 -33.20 -35.66 25.44
N SER A 469 -33.28 -35.11 26.65
CA SER A 469 -34.10 -35.66 27.73
C SER A 469 -35.58 -35.75 27.32
N LYS A 470 -36.13 -34.67 26.75
CA LYS A 470 -37.52 -34.64 26.27
C LYS A 470 -37.79 -35.67 25.16
N LEU A 471 -36.88 -35.81 24.19
CA LEU A 471 -36.99 -36.80 23.12
C LEU A 471 -36.84 -38.23 23.63
N LYS A 472 -35.91 -38.48 24.56
CA LYS A 472 -35.78 -39.80 25.21
C LYS A 472 -37.05 -40.19 25.94
N GLN A 473 -37.69 -39.26 26.67
CA GLN A 473 -38.97 -39.51 27.32
C GLN A 473 -40.08 -39.84 26.31
N TYR A 474 -40.17 -39.09 25.20
CA TYR A 474 -41.14 -39.37 24.13
C TYR A 474 -40.93 -40.75 23.49
N ILE A 475 -39.68 -41.12 23.21
CA ILE A 475 -39.34 -42.41 22.59
C ILE A 475 -39.65 -43.56 23.56
N LEU A 476 -39.31 -43.40 24.84
CA LEU A 476 -39.60 -44.39 25.89
C LEU A 476 -41.11 -44.61 26.07
N SER A 477 -41.90 -43.53 26.14
CA SER A 477 -43.35 -43.64 26.35
C SER A 477 -44.11 -44.23 25.16
N ASN A 478 -43.58 -44.10 23.94
CA ASN A 478 -44.20 -44.63 22.72
C ASN A 478 -43.65 -45.99 22.27
N LYS A 479 -42.62 -46.54 22.93
CA LYS A 479 -41.94 -47.78 22.52
C LYS A 479 -42.89 -48.97 22.38
N ASN A 480 -43.77 -49.19 23.37
CA ASN A 480 -44.72 -50.30 23.33
C ASN A 480 -45.80 -50.09 22.26
N ASN A 481 -46.31 -48.87 22.11
CA ASN A 481 -47.30 -48.52 21.09
C ASN A 481 -46.74 -48.74 19.66
N VAL A 482 -45.47 -48.44 19.44
CA VAL A 482 -44.78 -48.71 18.16
C VAL A 482 -44.72 -50.20 17.89
N LEU A 483 -44.27 -51.01 18.86
CA LEU A 483 -44.18 -52.47 18.71
C LEU A 483 -45.54 -53.10 18.36
N ASP A 484 -46.62 -52.61 18.99
CA ASP A 484 -47.98 -53.10 18.74
C ASP A 484 -48.49 -52.68 17.36
N ILE A 485 -48.19 -51.45 16.92
CA ILE A 485 -48.52 -50.97 15.57
C ILE A 485 -47.71 -51.71 14.50
N GLU A 486 -46.43 -51.98 14.72
CA GLU A 486 -45.58 -52.74 13.81
C GLU A 486 -46.10 -54.18 13.61
N LYS A 487 -46.51 -54.86 14.68
CA LYS A 487 -47.15 -56.19 14.61
C LYS A 487 -48.43 -56.15 13.79
N LYS A 488 -49.31 -55.19 14.05
CA LYS A 488 -50.58 -55.03 13.29
C LYS A 488 -50.35 -54.70 11.82
N VAL A 489 -49.37 -53.85 11.51
CA VAL A 489 -48.97 -53.55 10.12
C VAL A 489 -48.46 -54.81 9.40
N LEU A 490 -47.70 -55.66 10.09
CA LEU A 490 -47.20 -56.93 9.55
C LEU A 490 -48.35 -57.92 9.30
N GLU A 491 -49.30 -58.04 10.22
CA GLU A 491 -50.52 -58.85 10.06
C GLU A 491 -51.35 -58.41 8.84
N LEU A 492 -51.62 -57.11 8.70
CA LEU A 492 -52.36 -56.55 7.57
C LEU A 492 -51.64 -56.77 6.23
N LYS A 493 -50.31 -56.65 6.22
CA LYS A 493 -49.49 -56.91 5.03
C LYS A 493 -49.51 -58.38 4.61
N ASN A 494 -49.44 -59.30 5.57
CA ASN A 494 -49.52 -60.75 5.32
C ASN A 494 -50.90 -61.18 4.81
N GLN A 495 -51.95 -60.44 5.17
CA GLN A 495 -53.33 -60.65 4.71
C GLN A 495 -53.64 -59.93 3.39
N GLY A 496 -52.67 -59.23 2.78
CA GLY A 496 -52.86 -58.50 1.52
C GLY A 496 -53.79 -57.28 1.61
N GLN A 497 -54.01 -56.74 2.82
CA GLN A 497 -54.89 -55.59 3.06
C GLN A 497 -54.13 -54.25 3.03
N ASN A 498 -54.84 -53.17 2.71
CA ASN A 498 -54.28 -51.81 2.71
C ASN A 498 -53.98 -51.33 4.14
N ILE A 499 -52.79 -50.77 4.35
CA ILE A 499 -52.36 -50.25 5.65
C ILE A 499 -53.02 -48.89 5.91
N PRO A 500 -53.62 -48.66 7.09
CA PRO A 500 -54.14 -47.35 7.46
C PRO A 500 -53.07 -46.26 7.45
N SER A 501 -53.32 -45.16 6.75
CA SER A 501 -52.38 -44.02 6.63
C SER A 501 -51.95 -43.42 7.97
N GLN A 502 -52.74 -43.61 9.04
CA GLN A 502 -52.42 -43.17 10.40
C GLN A 502 -51.26 -43.97 11.01
N TYR A 503 -51.17 -45.28 10.76
CA TYR A 503 -50.09 -46.13 11.26
C TYR A 503 -48.76 -45.81 10.56
N GLU A 504 -48.79 -45.63 9.24
CA GLU A 504 -47.61 -45.21 8.48
C GLU A 504 -47.09 -43.85 8.93
N LYS A 505 -48.00 -42.87 9.13
CA LYS A 505 -47.63 -41.54 9.65
C LYS A 505 -47.03 -41.63 11.06
N PHE A 506 -47.57 -42.47 11.94
CA PHE A 506 -47.07 -42.63 13.30
C PHE A 506 -45.66 -43.26 13.32
N LEU A 507 -45.46 -44.38 12.61
CA LEU A 507 -44.15 -45.05 12.51
C LEU A 507 -43.11 -44.15 11.85
N LYS A 508 -43.48 -43.42 10.80
CA LYS A 508 -42.61 -42.43 10.16
C LYS A 508 -42.22 -41.31 11.13
N ASN A 509 -43.18 -40.76 11.88
CA ASN A 509 -42.90 -39.71 12.86
C ASN A 509 -41.97 -40.24 13.98
N PHE A 510 -42.23 -41.43 14.52
CA PHE A 510 -41.37 -42.05 15.52
C PHE A 510 -39.93 -42.29 14.99
N SER A 511 -39.79 -42.79 13.76
CA SER A 511 -38.50 -42.93 13.10
C SER A 511 -37.77 -41.59 12.92
N ILE A 512 -38.49 -40.51 12.58
CA ILE A 512 -37.93 -39.16 12.48
C ILE A 512 -37.45 -38.67 13.85
N GLN A 513 -38.23 -38.88 14.92
CA GLN A 513 -37.83 -38.49 16.27
C GLN A 513 -36.59 -39.28 16.76
N ASN A 514 -36.49 -40.57 16.42
CA ASN A 514 -35.31 -41.38 16.76
C ASN A 514 -34.06 -40.94 15.99
N ALA A 515 -34.20 -40.62 14.70
CA ALA A 515 -33.12 -40.02 13.91
C ALA A 515 -32.69 -38.66 14.46
N ASN A 516 -33.65 -37.84 14.92
CA ASN A 516 -33.37 -36.56 15.55
C ASN A 516 -32.64 -36.72 16.89
N LEU A 517 -33.02 -37.72 17.71
CA LEU A 517 -32.30 -38.04 18.95
C LEU A 517 -30.83 -38.37 18.66
N ASN A 518 -30.56 -39.27 17.70
CA ASN A 518 -29.18 -39.60 17.30
C ASN A 518 -28.42 -38.37 16.81
N LYS A 519 -29.07 -37.48 16.04
CA LYS A 519 -28.47 -36.21 15.59
C LYS A 519 -28.08 -35.32 16.77
N LEU A 520 -28.97 -35.12 17.73
CA LEU A 520 -28.69 -34.29 18.91
C LEU A 520 -27.59 -34.89 19.80
N GLN A 521 -27.56 -36.22 19.95
CA GLN A 521 -26.51 -36.92 20.70
C GLN A 521 -25.14 -36.80 20.02
N ASN A 522 -25.10 -36.84 18.69
CA ASN A 522 -23.86 -36.57 17.95
C ASN A 522 -23.40 -35.13 18.13
N GLN A 523 -24.32 -34.14 18.08
CA GLN A 523 -23.99 -32.73 18.36
C GLN A 523 -23.46 -32.52 19.79
N GLU A 524 -24.08 -33.18 20.77
CA GLU A 524 -23.61 -33.16 22.17
C GLU A 524 -22.19 -33.73 22.29
N LYS A 525 -21.92 -34.86 21.60
CA LYS A 525 -20.59 -35.47 21.57
C LYS A 525 -19.55 -34.54 20.93
N GLU A 526 -19.85 -33.94 19.78
CA GLU A 526 -18.98 -32.98 19.10
C GLU A 526 -18.63 -31.78 20.00
N LEU A 527 -19.62 -31.22 20.72
CA LEU A 527 -19.39 -30.13 21.66
C LEU A 527 -18.56 -30.53 22.87
N LEU A 528 -18.73 -31.76 23.38
CA LEU A 528 -17.91 -32.28 24.47
C LEU A 528 -16.46 -32.52 24.04
N GLU A 529 -16.23 -33.02 22.83
CA GLU A 529 -14.90 -33.16 22.24
C GLU A 529 -14.24 -31.78 22.03
N TYR A 530 -15.00 -30.81 21.55
CA TYR A 530 -14.51 -29.44 21.38
C TYR A 530 -14.15 -28.78 22.72
N ARG A 531 -14.99 -28.95 23.75
CA ARG A 531 -14.69 -28.50 25.11
C ARG A 531 -13.41 -29.12 25.65
N LYS A 532 -13.23 -30.43 25.44
CA LYS A 532 -12.01 -31.14 25.85
C LYS A 532 -10.78 -30.57 25.15
N LYS A 533 -10.87 -30.31 23.84
CA LYS A 533 -9.78 -29.70 23.09
C LYS A 533 -9.38 -28.34 23.66
N ILE A 534 -10.34 -27.47 23.97
CA ILE A 534 -10.06 -26.18 24.61
C ILE A 534 -9.37 -26.38 25.96
N HIS A 535 -9.85 -27.31 26.78
CA HIS A 535 -9.24 -27.63 28.07
C HIS A 535 -7.79 -28.11 27.92
N ASP A 536 -7.52 -29.02 26.97
CA ASP A 536 -6.17 -29.49 26.67
C ASP A 536 -5.24 -28.34 26.18
N GLU A 537 -5.77 -27.39 25.40
CA GLU A 537 -5.06 -26.17 25.00
C GLU A 537 -4.73 -25.26 26.20
N LEU A 538 -5.66 -25.09 27.15
CA LEU A 538 -5.44 -24.31 28.37
C LEU A 538 -4.35 -24.93 29.26
N LEU A 539 -4.38 -26.25 29.46
CA LEU A 539 -3.37 -26.98 30.22
C LEU A 539 -1.98 -26.85 29.58
N ALA A 540 -1.89 -26.92 28.24
CA ALA A 540 -0.63 -26.75 27.53
C ALA A 540 -0.04 -25.34 27.71
N LEU A 541 -0.88 -24.30 27.79
CA LEU A 541 -0.44 -22.93 28.06
C LEU A 541 -0.03 -22.75 29.53
N GLU A 542 -0.69 -23.46 30.45
CA GLU A 542 -0.39 -23.40 31.87
C GLU A 542 0.98 -23.97 32.22
N GLU A 543 1.54 -24.86 31.39
CA GLU A 543 2.92 -25.34 31.54
C GLU A 543 3.96 -24.21 31.58
N ASP A 544 3.69 -23.05 30.98
CA ASP A 544 4.58 -21.89 31.07
C ASP A 544 4.55 -21.22 32.46
N LEU A 545 3.41 -21.27 33.16
CA LEU A 545 3.28 -20.79 34.54
C LEU A 545 4.12 -21.63 35.51
N PHE A 546 4.19 -22.95 35.31
CA PHE A 546 5.04 -23.85 36.12
C PHE A 546 6.54 -23.64 35.89
N LYS A 547 6.92 -23.03 34.76
CA LYS A 547 8.31 -22.63 34.51
C LYS A 547 8.65 -21.30 35.16
N ALA A 548 7.66 -20.55 35.66
CA ALA A 548 7.87 -19.24 36.24
C ALA A 548 8.58 -19.33 37.60
N LYS A 549 9.62 -18.52 37.80
CA LYS A 549 10.46 -18.57 38.99
C LYS A 549 10.60 -17.20 39.63
N PHE A 550 10.51 -17.18 40.96
CA PHE A 550 10.82 -16.02 41.77
C PHE A 550 12.06 -16.30 42.62
N ILE A 551 13.07 -15.44 42.50
CA ILE A 551 14.36 -15.59 43.19
C ILE A 551 14.65 -14.36 44.03
N ASN A 552 14.81 -14.55 45.34
CA ASN A 552 15.33 -13.55 46.28
C ASN A 552 16.74 -13.97 46.70
N LYS A 553 17.77 -13.40 46.08
CA LYS A 553 19.16 -13.84 46.30
C LYS A 553 19.63 -13.63 47.73
N SER A 554 19.16 -12.57 48.38
CA SER A 554 19.54 -12.26 49.76
C SER A 554 19.01 -13.28 50.77
N GLY A 555 17.92 -13.99 50.43
CA GLY A 555 17.18 -14.83 51.37
C GLY A 555 16.53 -14.07 52.52
N LYS A 556 16.63 -12.74 52.56
CA LYS A 556 16.04 -11.89 53.61
C LYS A 556 14.69 -11.38 53.12
N TRP A 557 13.70 -11.42 53.98
CA TRP A 557 12.34 -10.98 53.66
C TRP A 557 11.86 -9.95 54.68
N SER A 558 11.08 -9.01 54.20
CA SER A 558 10.21 -8.12 54.98
C SER A 558 8.78 -8.68 54.98
N ASP A 559 7.94 -8.17 55.87
CA ASP A 559 6.53 -8.57 55.93
C ASP A 559 5.70 -7.92 54.80
N MET A 560 4.47 -8.40 54.62
CA MET A 560 3.47 -7.85 53.69
C MET A 560 3.83 -7.93 52.20
N ASN A 561 4.76 -8.79 51.77
CA ASN A 561 4.97 -9.05 50.34
C ASN A 561 4.24 -10.32 49.90
N GLU A 562 3.62 -10.25 48.73
CA GLU A 562 2.81 -11.32 48.15
C GLU A 562 3.34 -11.76 46.78
N ILE A 563 3.35 -13.07 46.53
CA ILE A 563 3.53 -13.65 45.20
C ILE A 563 2.27 -14.45 44.87
N ARG A 564 1.61 -14.10 43.77
CA ARG A 564 0.38 -14.72 43.30
C ARG A 564 0.63 -15.45 41.99
N PHE A 565 0.27 -16.73 41.94
CA PHE A 565 0.24 -17.54 40.75
C PHE A 565 -1.22 -17.78 40.36
N SER A 566 -1.62 -17.36 39.16
CA SER A 566 -3.00 -17.51 38.68
C SER A 566 -3.10 -18.63 37.65
N LEU A 567 -3.69 -19.75 38.08
CA LEU A 567 -3.98 -20.91 37.24
C LEU A 567 -5.10 -20.59 36.24
N LEU A 568 -5.02 -21.19 35.05
CA LEU A 568 -6.09 -21.16 34.05
C LEU A 568 -7.12 -22.25 34.31
N GLU A 569 -6.68 -23.44 34.74
CA GLU A 569 -7.54 -24.62 34.83
C GLU A 569 -7.05 -25.61 35.92
N PRO A 570 -7.72 -25.65 37.08
CA PRO A 570 -8.87 -24.84 37.46
C PRO A 570 -8.48 -23.37 37.66
N LYS A 571 -9.44 -22.46 37.44
CA LYS A 571 -9.25 -21.04 37.74
C LYS A 571 -9.11 -20.80 39.23
N GLU A 572 -7.87 -20.77 39.70
CA GLU A 572 -7.53 -20.62 41.11
C GLU A 572 -6.26 -19.78 41.26
N ASP A 573 -6.21 -18.98 42.32
CA ASP A 573 -5.04 -18.20 42.68
C ASP A 573 -4.32 -18.87 43.85
N ILE A 574 -3.03 -19.19 43.65
CA ILE A 574 -2.15 -19.70 44.70
C ILE A 574 -1.29 -18.55 45.21
N PHE A 575 -1.30 -18.33 46.53
CA PHE A 575 -0.65 -17.20 47.17
C PHE A 575 0.51 -17.64 48.05
N TYR A 576 1.62 -16.94 47.91
CA TYR A 576 2.72 -16.93 48.86
C TYR A 576 2.73 -15.57 49.58
N SER A 577 2.78 -15.59 50.91
CA SER A 577 3.01 -14.40 51.72
C SER A 577 4.31 -14.54 52.49
N SER A 578 5.16 -13.53 52.34
CA SER A 578 6.43 -13.44 53.04
C SER A 578 6.25 -13.15 54.54
N SER A 579 7.25 -13.52 55.34
CA SER A 579 7.38 -13.09 56.73
C SER A 579 8.85 -12.85 57.07
N THR A 580 9.13 -12.04 58.08
CA THR A 580 10.51 -11.76 58.56
C THR A 580 11.31 -13.00 59.00
N LYS A 581 10.65 -14.12 59.30
CA LYS A 581 11.30 -15.41 59.63
C LYS A 581 11.64 -16.26 58.39
N GLU A 582 11.24 -15.80 57.21
CA GLU A 582 11.49 -16.50 55.97
C GLU A 582 12.98 -16.43 55.59
N SER A 583 13.49 -17.53 55.02
CA SER A 583 14.84 -17.65 54.47
C SER A 583 14.89 -18.22 53.05
N ALA A 584 13.73 -18.48 52.44
CA ALA A 584 13.65 -18.98 51.06
C ALA A 584 14.29 -18.02 50.07
N LYS A 585 15.07 -18.57 49.16
CA LYS A 585 15.60 -17.83 48.02
C LYS A 585 14.90 -18.15 46.71
N PHE A 586 14.18 -19.27 46.64
CA PHE A 586 13.49 -19.74 45.45
C PHE A 586 12.03 -20.04 45.77
N ILE A 587 11.14 -19.52 44.93
CA ILE A 587 9.69 -19.74 44.99
C ILE A 587 9.17 -20.01 43.57
N ALA A 588 8.50 -21.14 43.38
CA ALA A 588 7.83 -21.52 42.13
C ALA A 588 6.60 -22.39 42.43
N LEU A 589 5.91 -22.87 41.39
CA LEU A 589 4.91 -23.93 41.53
C LEU A 589 5.53 -25.31 41.25
N LYS A 590 5.08 -26.33 41.97
CA LYS A 590 5.35 -27.74 41.64
C LYS A 590 4.08 -28.56 41.59
N LYS A 591 4.08 -29.55 40.69
CA LYS A 591 3.07 -30.60 40.60
C LYS A 591 3.51 -31.80 41.44
N ILE A 592 2.63 -32.27 42.32
CA ILE A 592 2.85 -33.46 43.14
C ILE A 592 1.76 -34.47 42.84
N ILE A 593 2.16 -35.71 42.59
CA ILE A 593 1.23 -36.82 42.38
C ILE A 593 1.19 -37.65 43.66
N GLN A 594 0.04 -37.67 44.33
CA GLN A 594 -0.24 -38.54 45.48
C GLN A 594 -1.54 -39.29 45.22
N ASN A 595 -1.54 -40.62 45.39
CA ASN A 595 -2.72 -41.48 45.24
C ASN A 595 -3.48 -41.30 43.90
N ASN A 596 -2.75 -41.16 42.78
CA ASN A 596 -3.30 -40.85 41.44
C ASN A 596 -4.08 -39.51 41.35
N GLN A 597 -3.88 -38.59 42.29
CA GLN A 597 -4.38 -37.22 42.24
C GLN A 597 -3.22 -36.23 42.13
N GLU A 598 -3.39 -35.23 41.26
CA GLU A 598 -2.43 -34.15 41.06
C GLU A 598 -2.77 -32.99 42.00
N TYR A 599 -1.75 -32.55 42.77
CA TYR A 599 -1.82 -31.40 43.66
C TYR A 599 -0.80 -30.36 43.21
N ILE A 600 -1.21 -29.10 43.23
CA ILE A 600 -0.32 -27.97 42.94
C ILE A 600 -0.01 -27.29 44.27
N GLU A 601 1.27 -27.14 44.57
CA GLU A 601 1.72 -26.40 45.75
C GLU A 601 2.92 -25.49 45.44
N ILE A 602 3.22 -24.59 46.37
CA ILE A 602 4.38 -23.72 46.28
C ILE A 602 5.64 -24.54 46.56
N ASP A 603 6.58 -24.53 45.60
CA ASP A 603 7.93 -25.03 45.78
C ASP A 603 8.82 -23.93 46.36
N LYS A 604 9.26 -24.15 47.61
CA LYS A 604 10.09 -23.24 48.37
C LYS A 604 11.45 -23.88 48.65
N LYS A 605 12.55 -23.23 48.27
CA LYS A 605 13.92 -23.71 48.55
C LYS A 605 14.79 -22.63 49.18
N LEU A 606 15.74 -23.07 50.00
CA LEU A 606 16.74 -22.21 50.65
C LEU A 606 17.81 -21.70 49.67
N ASP A 607 17.95 -22.33 48.51
CA ASP A 607 18.84 -21.88 47.44
C ASP A 607 18.21 -22.14 46.06
N TYR A 608 18.81 -21.51 45.04
CA TYR A 608 18.45 -21.65 43.63
C TYR A 608 19.63 -22.21 42.85
N GLU A 609 19.40 -22.67 41.62
CA GLU A 609 20.46 -23.20 40.76
C GLU A 609 21.03 -22.12 39.83
N GLU A 610 22.30 -22.20 39.42
CA GLU A 610 22.92 -21.20 38.52
C GLU A 610 22.14 -21.02 37.21
N LYS A 611 21.57 -22.10 36.67
CA LYS A 611 20.73 -22.08 35.47
C LYS A 611 19.49 -21.17 35.60
N ASP A 612 19.02 -20.92 36.82
CA ASP A 612 17.84 -20.09 37.07
C ASP A 612 18.14 -18.59 36.89
N ILE A 613 19.41 -18.20 36.97
CA ILE A 613 19.89 -16.83 36.81
C ILE A 613 20.79 -16.63 35.59
N GLU A 614 20.97 -17.65 34.74
CA GLU A 614 21.87 -17.61 33.57
C GLU A 614 21.53 -16.47 32.61
N TRP A 615 20.25 -16.11 32.49
CA TRP A 615 19.80 -15.01 31.64
C TRP A 615 20.30 -13.62 32.08
N LEU A 616 20.80 -13.47 33.31
CA LEU A 616 21.41 -12.23 33.80
C LEU A 616 22.84 -12.06 33.30
N LEU A 617 23.52 -13.16 32.96
CA LEU A 617 24.86 -13.12 32.41
C LEU A 617 24.84 -12.37 31.07
N PRO A 618 25.87 -11.57 30.76
CA PRO A 618 26.01 -11.02 29.43
C PRO A 618 26.02 -12.18 28.42
N SER A 619 25.22 -12.06 27.35
CA SER A 619 25.28 -13.02 26.25
C SER A 619 26.74 -13.20 25.85
N LYS A 620 27.24 -14.44 25.89
CA LYS A 620 28.53 -14.75 25.28
C LYS A 620 28.37 -14.49 23.79
N GLU A 621 28.90 -13.37 23.30
CA GLU A 621 29.04 -13.09 21.87
C GLU A 621 29.97 -14.12 21.21
#